data_AF-A0A8B6CQ21-F1
#
_entry.id   AF-A0A8B6CQ21-F1
#
_cell.length_a   1.000
_cell.length_b   1.000
_cell.length_c   1.000
_cell.angle_alpha   90.00
_cell.angle_beta   90.00
_cell.angle_gamma   90.00
#
_symmetry.space_group_name_H-M   'P 1'
#
loop_
_entity.id
_entity.type
_entity.pdbx_description
1 polymer ?
#
loop_
_entity_poly.entity_id
_entity_poly.type
_entity_poly.pdbx_seq_one_letter_code
_entity_poly.pdbx_strand_id
1 'polypeptide(L)'
;MVYRQMENGLIFVWTMFYIGFVTVETVKRENRCMRHYFVTTIKHPSKECDSKNVLMSRCEGHCRKSKTEPEISFSPVLYTPFRYTCQCCRQSLSIMKAVRLQCKDDNFVYATYRYILRCGCHHCHNKW
;
A
#
# COMPACT_ATOMS: atom_id res chain seq x y z
N MET A 1 -50.34 -14.07 24.20
CA MET A 1 -49.52 -13.14 23.39
C MET A 1 -48.04 -13.17 23.80
N VAL A 2 -47.43 -14.34 23.99
CA VAL A 2 -46.04 -14.46 24.52
C VAL A 2 -45.08 -15.11 23.50
N TYR A 3 -45.59 -15.87 22.52
CA TYR A 3 -44.79 -16.53 21.48
C TYR A 3 -44.20 -15.58 20.44
N ARG A 4 -44.76 -14.38 20.26
CA ARG A 4 -44.31 -13.39 19.25
C ARG A 4 -43.06 -12.60 19.67
N GLN A 5 -42.63 -12.68 20.93
CA GLN A 5 -41.42 -12.01 21.42
C GLN A 5 -40.15 -12.85 21.26
N MET A 6 -40.23 -14.19 21.27
CA MET A 6 -39.05 -15.06 21.17
C MET A 6 -38.48 -15.18 19.75
N GLU A 7 -39.33 -15.15 18.71
CA GLU A 7 -38.87 -15.21 17.31
C GLU A 7 -38.12 -13.94 16.89
N ASN A 8 -38.55 -12.78 17.40
CA ASN A 8 -37.90 -11.50 17.12
C ASN A 8 -36.49 -11.40 17.71
N GLY A 9 -36.23 -12.05 18.85
CA GLY A 9 -34.91 -12.08 19.48
C GLY A 9 -33.91 -12.96 18.71
N LEU A 10 -34.35 -14.11 18.20
CA LEU A 10 -33.54 -14.96 17.33
C LEU A 10 -33.21 -14.25 16.01
N ILE A 11 -34.19 -13.65 15.33
CA ILE A 11 -33.94 -12.88 14.09
C ILE A 11 -32.95 -11.73 14.33
N PHE A 12 -33.01 -11.05 15.47
CA PHE A 12 -32.07 -9.99 15.84
C PHE A 12 -30.64 -10.50 16.05
N VAL A 13 -30.47 -11.66 16.70
CA VAL A 13 -29.15 -12.26 16.94
C VAL A 13 -28.52 -12.74 15.63
N TRP A 14 -29.32 -13.37 14.76
CA TRP A 14 -28.86 -13.84 13.46
C TRP A 14 -28.50 -12.68 12.52
N THR A 15 -29.27 -11.58 12.53
CA THR A 15 -28.95 -10.38 11.74
C THR A 15 -27.70 -9.66 12.26
N MET A 16 -27.53 -9.53 13.58
CA MET A 16 -26.30 -8.98 14.18
C MET A 16 -25.07 -9.83 13.87
N PHE A 17 -25.18 -11.15 13.90
CA PHE A 17 -24.09 -12.05 13.49
C PHE A 17 -23.74 -11.88 12.01
N TYR A 18 -24.75 -11.81 11.13
CA TYR A 18 -24.52 -11.61 9.69
C TYR A 18 -23.86 -10.26 9.39
N ILE A 19 -24.33 -9.18 10.03
CA ILE A 19 -23.75 -7.84 9.88
C ILE A 19 -22.32 -7.81 10.44
N GLY A 20 -22.09 -8.44 11.60
CA GLY A 20 -20.76 -8.58 12.19
C GLY A 20 -19.79 -9.37 11.31
N PHE A 21 -20.24 -10.46 10.69
CA PHE A 21 -19.39 -11.26 9.81
C PHE A 21 -19.05 -10.52 8.51
N VAL A 22 -20.03 -9.84 7.90
CA VAL A 22 -19.86 -9.06 6.67
C VAL A 22 -18.89 -7.87 6.88
N THR A 23 -18.97 -7.18 8.02
CA THR A 23 -18.08 -6.05 8.34
C THR A 23 -16.63 -6.47 8.58
N VAL A 24 -16.38 -7.65 9.15
CA VAL A 24 -15.01 -8.17 9.36
C VAL A 24 -14.33 -8.54 8.04
N GLU A 25 -15.07 -9.07 7.06
CA GLU A 25 -14.51 -9.42 5.76
C GLU A 25 -14.14 -8.21 4.89
N THR A 26 -14.92 -7.13 4.96
CA THR A 26 -14.66 -5.91 4.18
C THR A 26 -13.41 -5.18 4.67
N VAL A 27 -13.24 -5.01 5.98
CA VAL A 27 -12.04 -4.37 6.60
C VAL A 27 -10.77 -5.17 6.32
N LYS A 28 -10.84 -6.50 6.29
CA LYS A 28 -9.70 -7.38 5.97
C LYS A 28 -9.28 -7.30 4.49
N ARG A 29 -10.16 -6.81 3.62
CA ARG A 29 -9.87 -6.63 2.19
C ARG A 29 -9.22 -5.28 1.90
N GLU A 30 -9.59 -4.25 2.65
CA GLU A 30 -9.11 -2.87 2.47
C GLU A 30 -7.65 -2.68 2.89
N ASN A 31 -7.15 -3.46 3.86
CA ASN A 31 -5.79 -3.31 4.38
C ASN A 31 -4.70 -4.08 3.62
N ARG A 32 -5.00 -4.75 2.50
CA ARG A 32 -3.99 -5.53 1.76
C ARG A 32 -3.15 -4.63 0.86
N CYS A 33 -1.91 -5.02 0.59
CA CYS A 33 -1.07 -4.33 -0.39
C CYS A 33 -1.77 -4.22 -1.76
N MET A 34 -2.11 -3.00 -2.16
CA MET A 34 -2.80 -2.70 -3.41
C MET A 34 -2.32 -1.39 -4.04
N ARG A 35 -2.76 -1.15 -5.28
CA ARG A 35 -2.44 0.06 -6.05
C ARG A 35 -3.56 1.08 -5.88
N HIS A 36 -3.20 2.29 -5.46
CA HIS A 36 -4.12 3.42 -5.34
C HIS A 36 -3.78 4.49 -6.39
N TYR A 37 -4.81 5.05 -7.01
CA TYR A 37 -4.67 6.16 -7.95
C TYR A 37 -4.88 7.50 -7.23
N PHE A 38 -4.13 8.51 -7.64
CA PHE A 38 -4.32 9.87 -7.17
C PHE A 38 -3.88 10.85 -8.25
N VAL A 39 -4.45 12.05 -8.23
CA VAL A 39 -4.04 13.14 -9.12
C VAL A 39 -3.04 14.01 -8.37
N THR A 40 -1.95 14.37 -9.03
CA THR A 40 -0.99 15.36 -8.49
C THR A 40 -0.64 16.39 -9.55
N THR A 41 -0.26 17.57 -9.10
CA THR A 41 0.18 18.66 -9.96
C THR A 41 1.70 18.67 -10.01
N ILE A 42 2.26 18.43 -11.19
CA ILE A 42 3.70 18.58 -11.42
C ILE A 42 4.00 20.06 -11.68
N LYS A 43 4.90 20.61 -10.87
CA LYS A 43 5.41 21.98 -10.95
C LYS A 43 6.92 21.94 -10.87
N HIS A 44 7.59 22.85 -11.59
CA HIS A 44 9.02 22.99 -11.47
C HIS A 44 9.36 23.60 -10.10
N PRO A 45 10.36 23.10 -9.34
CA PRO A 45 10.57 23.50 -7.94
C PRO A 45 11.13 24.92 -7.77
N SER A 46 11.89 25.43 -8.74
CA SER A 46 12.55 26.75 -8.66
C SER A 46 12.17 27.73 -9.77
N LYS A 47 12.15 27.28 -11.03
CA LYS A 47 11.72 28.09 -12.18
C LYS A 47 10.21 28.28 -12.27
N GLU A 48 9.79 29.46 -12.73
CA GLU A 48 8.41 29.76 -13.07
C GLU A 48 8.02 29.09 -14.40
N CYS A 49 7.38 27.93 -14.28
CA CYS A 49 6.86 27.17 -15.41
C CYS A 49 5.40 26.80 -15.19
N ASP A 50 4.71 26.48 -16.28
CA ASP A 50 3.36 25.96 -16.24
C ASP A 50 3.27 24.70 -15.37
N SER A 51 2.10 24.54 -14.76
CA SER A 51 1.79 23.36 -13.96
C SER A 51 0.90 22.39 -14.72
N LYS A 52 1.12 21.08 -14.57
CA LYS A 52 0.28 20.05 -15.20
C LYS A 52 -0.24 19.05 -14.18
N ASN A 53 -1.54 18.78 -14.25
CA ASN A 53 -2.17 17.71 -13.48
C ASN A 53 -1.93 16.37 -14.16
N VAL A 54 -1.48 15.40 -13.38
CA VAL A 54 -1.12 14.07 -13.87
C VAL A 54 -1.74 13.01 -12.96
N LEU A 55 -2.34 11.99 -13.56
CA LEU A 55 -2.79 10.81 -12.85
C LEU A 55 -1.58 9.95 -12.49
N MET A 56 -1.34 9.77 -11.19
CA MET A 56 -0.28 8.94 -10.64
C MET A 56 -0.86 7.76 -9.86
N SER A 57 0.02 6.82 -9.51
CA SER A 57 -0.33 5.65 -8.72
C SER A 57 0.72 5.40 -7.65
N ARG A 58 0.28 4.92 -6.49
CA ARG A 58 1.12 4.51 -5.35
C ARG A 58 0.74 3.11 -4.88
N CYS A 59 1.68 2.43 -4.24
CA CYS A 59 1.43 1.17 -3.55
C CYS A 59 1.25 1.42 -2.07
N GLU A 60 0.17 0.90 -1.49
CA GLU A 60 -0.17 1.08 -0.08
C GLU A 60 -0.88 -0.15 0.46
N GLY A 61 -0.79 -0.38 1.76
CA GLY A 61 -1.39 -1.52 2.45
C GLY A 61 -0.37 -2.43 3.13
N HIS A 62 -0.89 -3.47 3.77
CA HIS A 62 -0.14 -4.36 4.64
C HIS A 62 0.25 -5.65 3.93
N CYS A 63 1.47 -6.10 4.20
CA CYS A 63 2.00 -7.40 3.81
C CYS A 63 2.03 -8.34 5.03
N ARG A 64 2.68 -9.50 4.88
CA ARG A 64 2.88 -10.40 6.02
C ARG A 64 3.59 -9.66 7.16
N LYS A 65 3.19 -9.98 8.39
CA LYS A 65 3.84 -9.44 9.60
C LYS A 65 5.33 -9.76 9.57
N SER A 66 6.15 -8.77 9.91
CA SER A 66 7.59 -8.96 10.09
C SER A 66 7.85 -9.84 11.30
N LYS A 67 8.88 -10.69 11.21
CA LYS A 67 9.32 -11.57 12.30
C LYS A 67 10.85 -11.54 12.40
N THR A 68 11.33 -11.54 13.63
CA THR A 68 12.74 -11.70 13.97
C THR A 68 12.86 -12.91 14.88
N GLU A 69 13.70 -13.86 14.50
CA GLU A 69 13.96 -15.08 15.27
C GLU A 69 15.44 -15.15 15.64
N PRO A 70 15.81 -15.56 16.86
CA PRO A 70 17.19 -15.78 17.21
C PRO A 70 17.76 -17.00 16.46
N GLU A 71 19.01 -16.92 16.05
CA GLU A 71 19.73 -18.03 15.43
C GLU A 71 20.69 -18.65 16.45
N ILE A 72 20.54 -19.95 16.72
CA ILE A 72 21.42 -20.67 17.67
C ILE A 72 22.53 -21.33 16.84
N SER A 73 23.78 -20.94 17.11
CA SER A 73 24.96 -21.55 16.51
C SER A 73 25.96 -21.97 17.58
N PHE A 74 26.59 -23.11 17.35
CA PHE A 74 27.69 -23.63 18.17
C PHE A 74 29.07 -23.18 17.66
N SER A 75 29.12 -22.41 16.58
CA SER A 75 30.34 -21.76 16.12
C SER A 75 30.78 -20.69 17.12
N PRO A 76 32.09 -20.51 17.37
CA PRO A 76 32.59 -19.50 18.29
C PRO A 76 32.29 -18.06 17.85
N VAL A 77 31.92 -17.86 16.58
CA VAL A 77 31.51 -16.58 16.01
C VAL A 77 30.16 -16.74 15.30
N LEU A 78 29.20 -15.90 15.70
CA LEU A 78 27.87 -15.82 15.11
C LEU A 78 27.75 -14.51 14.31
N TYR A 79 27.86 -14.59 12.99
CA TYR A 79 27.84 -13.42 12.10
C TYR A 79 26.45 -12.79 11.97
N THR A 80 25.40 -13.60 11.94
CA THR A 80 23.99 -13.15 11.90
C THR A 80 23.23 -13.73 13.09
N PRO A 81 23.11 -13.00 14.21
CA PRO A 81 22.48 -13.54 15.42
C PRO A 81 20.95 -13.69 15.30
N PHE A 82 20.35 -13.12 14.26
CA PHE A 82 18.92 -13.16 14.04
C PHE A 82 18.58 -13.41 12.58
N ARG A 83 17.54 -14.21 12.38
CA ARG A 83 16.86 -14.39 11.11
C ARG A 83 15.69 -13.41 11.02
N TYR A 84 15.83 -12.43 10.14
CA TYR A 84 14.80 -11.43 9.88
C TYR A 84 13.94 -11.84 8.68
N THR A 85 12.62 -11.75 8.83
CA THR A 85 11.67 -11.85 7.72
C THR A 85 10.80 -10.61 7.70
N CYS A 86 10.80 -9.91 6.57
CA CYS A 86 10.09 -8.65 6.40
C CYS A 86 9.60 -8.55 4.95
N GLN A 87 8.39 -8.00 4.77
CA GLN A 87 7.81 -7.71 3.46
C GLN A 87 7.24 -6.29 3.43
N CYS A 88 7.57 -5.53 2.40
CA CYS A 88 7.01 -4.21 2.14
C CYS A 88 6.06 -4.24 0.92
N CYS A 89 4.99 -3.46 0.97
CA CYS A 89 4.17 -3.18 -0.20
C CYS A 89 4.92 -2.21 -1.13
N ARG A 90 5.37 -2.69 -2.29
CA ARG A 90 6.19 -1.91 -3.24
C ARG A 90 5.76 -2.18 -4.68
N GLN A 91 6.26 -1.34 -5.60
CA GLN A 91 6.05 -1.54 -7.02
C GLN A 91 6.70 -2.84 -7.51
N SER A 92 5.91 -3.68 -8.17
CA SER A 92 6.40 -4.87 -8.90
C SER A 92 6.70 -4.53 -10.36
N LEU A 93 5.91 -3.63 -10.95
CA LEU A 93 6.06 -3.20 -12.33
C LEU A 93 5.78 -1.70 -12.43
N SER A 94 6.65 -0.99 -13.13
CA SER A 94 6.49 0.44 -13.42
C SER A 94 7.03 0.78 -14.80
N ILE A 95 6.48 1.82 -15.41
CA ILE A 95 6.93 2.36 -16.70
C ILE A 95 7.44 3.80 -16.49
N MET A 96 8.48 4.19 -17.22
CA MET A 96 8.97 5.56 -17.21
C MET A 96 8.05 6.44 -18.06
N LYS A 97 7.68 7.61 -17.54
CA LYS A 97 6.91 8.63 -18.24
C LYS A 97 7.61 9.97 -18.15
N ALA A 98 7.35 10.85 -19.12
CA ALA A 98 7.85 12.22 -19.17
C ALA A 98 6.71 13.19 -19.45
N VAL A 99 6.79 14.39 -18.87
CA VAL A 99 5.85 15.49 -19.11
C VAL A 99 6.65 16.75 -19.45
N ARG A 100 6.29 17.41 -20.54
CA ARG A 100 6.85 18.69 -20.96
C ARG A 100 6.11 19.84 -20.29
N LEU A 101 6.84 20.75 -19.66
CA LEU A 101 6.37 22.02 -19.12
C LEU A 101 6.98 23.17 -19.91
N GLN A 102 6.21 24.23 -20.14
CA GLN A 102 6.69 25.49 -20.74
C GLN A 102 7.00 26.46 -19.60
N CYS A 103 8.14 27.14 -19.70
CA CYS A 103 8.56 28.14 -18.72
C CYS A 103 8.39 29.55 -19.28
N LYS A 104 8.35 30.56 -18.40
CA LYS A 104 8.17 31.97 -18.82
C LYS A 104 9.24 32.47 -19.78
N ASP A 105 10.46 31.92 -19.72
CA ASP A 105 11.57 32.25 -20.62
C ASP A 105 11.46 31.61 -22.02
N ASP A 106 10.27 31.17 -22.41
CA ASP A 106 9.95 30.38 -23.62
C ASP A 106 10.78 29.08 -23.78
N ASN A 107 11.37 28.62 -22.69
CA ASN A 107 12.14 27.39 -22.61
C ASN A 107 11.25 26.21 -22.20
N PHE A 108 11.54 25.02 -22.74
CA PHE A 108 10.86 23.79 -22.35
C PHE A 108 11.71 22.96 -21.38
N VAL A 109 11.05 22.41 -20.36
CA VAL A 109 11.66 21.48 -19.41
C VAL A 109 10.86 20.18 -19.36
N TYR A 110 11.53 19.07 -19.08
CA TYR A 110 10.92 17.74 -19.01
C TYR A 110 11.03 17.19 -17.60
N ALA A 111 9.88 16.89 -16.99
CA ALA A 111 9.81 16.15 -15.73
C ALA A 111 9.61 14.67 -16.04
N THR A 112 10.47 13.81 -15.50
CA THR A 112 10.34 12.36 -15.63
C THR A 112 9.86 11.73 -14.32
N TYR A 113 9.04 10.70 -14.42
CA TYR A 113 8.54 9.96 -13.26
C TYR A 113 8.26 8.49 -13.62
N ARG A 114 8.12 7.65 -12.59
CA ARG A 114 7.72 6.24 -12.74
C ARG A 114 6.23 6.10 -12.47
N TYR A 115 5.49 5.56 -13.44
CA TYR A 115 4.08 5.22 -13.28
C TYR A 115 3.93 3.75 -12.89
N ILE A 116 3.31 3.48 -11.74
CA ILE A 116 3.20 2.13 -11.18
C ILE A 116 2.03 1.38 -11.84
N LEU A 117 2.35 0.23 -12.44
CA LEU A 117 1.38 -0.65 -13.10
C LEU A 117 0.88 -1.76 -12.16
N ARG A 118 1.76 -2.27 -11.29
CA ARG A 118 1.43 -3.36 -10.36
C ARG A 118 2.17 -3.20 -9.04
N CYS A 119 1.47 -3.48 -7.95
CA CYS A 119 2.03 -3.55 -6.60
C CYS A 119 2.14 -5.01 -6.13
N GLY A 120 3.03 -5.26 -5.18
CA GLY A 120 3.21 -6.56 -4.56
C GLY A 120 3.99 -6.48 -3.25
N CYS A 121 3.93 -7.57 -2.49
CA CYS A 121 4.71 -7.73 -1.27
C CYS A 121 6.09 -8.29 -1.61
N HIS A 122 7.12 -7.48 -1.40
CA HIS A 122 8.51 -7.82 -1.68
C HIS A 122 9.33 -7.85 -0.40
N HIS A 123 10.36 -8.68 -0.36
CA HIS A 123 11.27 -8.71 0.79
C HIS A 123 11.91 -7.35 1.03
N CYS A 124 12.03 -7.00 2.31
CA CYS A 124 12.73 -5.80 2.72
C CYS A 124 14.22 -5.96 2.36
N HIS A 125 14.79 -4.98 1.67
CA HIS A 125 16.23 -4.93 1.47
C HIS A 125 16.87 -4.52 2.78
N ASN A 126 17.46 -5.48 3.49
CA ASN A 126 18.35 -5.20 4.60
C ASN A 126 19.71 -4.80 3.99
N LYS A 127 19.92 -3.50 3.76
CA LYS A 127 21.29 -2.99 3.59
C LYS A 127 21.89 -2.94 5.00
N TRP A 128 22.68 -3.96 5.35
CA TRP A 128 23.64 -3.89 6.44
C TRP A 128 24.97 -3.45 5.83
#